data_AF-A0A679J7A9-F1
#
_entry.id   AF-A0A679J7A9-F1
#
_cell.length_a   1.000
_cell.length_b   1.000
_cell.length_c   1.000
_cell.angle_alpha   90.00
_cell.angle_beta   90.00
_cell.angle_gamma   90.00
#
_symmetry.space_group_name_H-M   'P 1'
#
loop_
_entity.id
_entity.type
_entity.pdbx_description
1 polymer ?
#
loop_
_entity_poly.entity_id
_entity_poly.type
_entity_poly.pdbx_seq_one_letter_code
_entity_poly.pdbx_strand_id
1 'polypeptide(L)' 'MARANDWASKVMALVNGGNAAAAIAQIKVAPSVKDLKALQTIMTLSKMKGRYPNVDAAISDNLDLLAAPRLHRSP' A
#
# COMPACT_ATOMS: atom_id res chain seq x y z
N MET A 1 -8.79 -11.56 -18.04
CA MET A 1 -8.86 -11.40 -16.57
C MET A 1 -7.52 -10.89 -16.08
N ALA A 2 -7.37 -9.58 -15.86
CA ALA A 2 -6.21 -9.05 -15.13
C ALA A 2 -6.20 -9.72 -13.76
N ARG A 3 -5.10 -10.38 -13.41
CA ARG A 3 -5.02 -11.20 -12.20
C ARG A 3 -5.31 -10.35 -10.97
N ALA A 4 -5.97 -10.95 -9.98
CA ALA A 4 -6.28 -10.30 -8.73
C ALA A 4 -5.02 -9.58 -8.19
N ASN A 5 -5.12 -8.25 -8.14
CA ASN A 5 -4.17 -7.27 -7.59
C ASN A 5 -2.89 -6.94 -8.39
N ASP A 6 -3.04 -6.65 -9.69
CA ASP A 6 -1.98 -6.03 -10.51
C ASP A 6 -1.31 -4.81 -9.83
N TRP A 7 -2.09 -3.97 -9.14
CA TRP A 7 -1.58 -2.82 -8.42
C TRP A 7 -0.62 -3.22 -7.27
N ALA A 8 -1.03 -4.13 -6.40
CA ALA A 8 -0.22 -4.51 -5.23
C ALA A 8 1.10 -5.17 -5.66
N SER A 9 1.06 -5.99 -6.72
CA SER A 9 2.26 -6.59 -7.31
C SER A 9 3.21 -5.53 -7.89
N LYS A 10 2.70 -4.50 -8.57
CA LYS A 10 3.51 -3.38 -9.07
C LYS A 10 4.16 -2.59 -7.95
N VAL A 11 3.44 -2.28 -6.87
CA VAL A 11 4.01 -1.59 -5.72
C VAL A 11 5.08 -2.45 -5.02
N MET A 12 4.85 -3.76 -4.89
CA MET A 12 5.87 -4.68 -4.36
C MET A 12 7.13 -4.73 -5.23
N ALA A 13 7.02 -4.59 -6.54
CA ALA A 13 8.18 -4.50 -7.42
C ALA A 13 9.03 -3.25 -7.11
N LEU A 14 8.40 -2.11 -6.81
CA LEU A 14 9.09 -0.89 -6.37
C LEU A 14 9.80 -1.09 -5.02
N VAL A 15 9.13 -1.73 -4.05
CA VAL A 15 9.72 -2.05 -2.74
C VAL A 15 10.93 -2.98 -2.88
N ASN A 16 10.80 -4.04 -3.68
CA ASN A 16 11.89 -4.98 -3.94
C ASN A 16 13.06 -4.33 -4.68
N GLY A 17 12.79 -3.38 -5.57
CA GLY A 17 13.80 -2.57 -6.25
C GLY A 17 14.46 -1.50 -5.36
N GLY A 18 14.09 -1.41 -4.07
CA GLY A 18 14.63 -0.42 -3.13
C GLY A 18 14.10 1.00 -3.34
N ASN A 19 13.13 1.20 -4.24
CA ASN A 19 12.53 2.51 -4.50
C ASN A 19 11.35 2.77 -3.55
N ALA A 20 11.66 2.94 -2.27
CA ALA A 20 10.68 3.18 -1.22
C ALA A 20 9.86 4.47 -1.46
N ALA A 21 10.48 5.51 -2.01
CA ALA A 21 9.79 6.77 -2.31
C ALA A 21 8.68 6.61 -3.35
N ALA A 22 8.95 5.89 -4.45
CA ALA A 22 7.94 5.61 -5.47
C ALA A 22 6.84 4.68 -4.92
N ALA A 23 7.20 3.68 -4.10
CA ALA A 23 6.22 2.82 -3.46
C ALA A 23 5.27 3.62 -2.55
N ILE A 24 5.81 4.51 -1.72
CA ILE A 24 5.03 5.40 -0.86
C ILE A 24 4.12 6.32 -1.68
N ALA A 25 4.60 6.87 -2.79
CA ALA A 25 3.79 7.70 -3.68
C ALA A 25 2.59 6.92 -4.22
N GLN A 26 2.77 5.66 -4.65
CA GLN A 26 1.68 4.79 -5.10
C GLN A 26 0.69 4.47 -3.97
N ILE A 27 1.17 4.19 -2.76
CA ILE A 27 0.33 3.91 -1.59
C ILE A 27 -0.61 5.08 -1.27
N LYS A 28 -0.11 6.31 -1.36
CA LYS A 28 -0.90 7.53 -1.12
C LYS A 28 -2.04 7.75 -2.12
N VAL A 29 -1.94 7.15 -3.31
CA VAL A 29 -2.96 7.23 -4.36
C VAL A 29 -3.64 5.87 -4.59
N ALA A 30 -3.63 5.00 -3.57
CA ALA A 30 -4.19 3.66 -3.70
C ALA A 30 -5.67 3.71 -4.12
N PRO A 31 -6.11 2.83 -5.05
CA PRO A 31 -7.48 2.91 -5.58
C PRO A 31 -8.54 2.50 -4.56
N SER A 32 -8.20 1.60 -3.65
CA SER A 32 -9.15 1.04 -2.69
C SER A 32 -8.47 0.48 -1.42
N VAL A 33 -9.27 0.31 -0.36
CA VAL A 33 -8.85 -0.40 0.86
C VAL A 33 -8.44 -1.84 0.55
N LYS A 34 -9.08 -2.49 -0.43
CA LYS A 34 -8.77 -3.88 -0.82
C LYS A 34 -7.35 -3.99 -1.36
N ASP A 35 -6.92 -3.02 -2.17
CA ASP A 35 -5.58 -2.97 -2.76
C ASP A 35 -4.51 -2.78 -1.67
N LEU A 36 -4.75 -1.88 -0.71
CA LEU A 36 -3.85 -1.68 0.44
C LEU A 36 -3.76 -2.92 1.33
N LYS A 37 -4.88 -3.60 1.62
CA LYS A 37 -4.87 -4.85 2.40
C LYS A 37 -4.12 -5.96 1.67
N ALA A 38 -4.26 -6.04 0.35
CA ALA A 38 -3.50 -6.98 -0.47
C ALA A 38 -1.99 -6.70 -0.39
N LEU A 39 -1.58 -5.44 -0.53
CA LEU A 39 -0.17 -5.05 -0.38
C LEU A 39 0.37 -5.37 1.03
N GLN A 40 -0.39 -5.04 2.09
CA GLN A 40 -0.02 -5.36 3.48
C GLN A 40 0.16 -6.88 3.69
N THR A 41 -0.72 -7.68 3.08
CA THR A 41 -0.66 -9.14 3.14
C THR A 41 0.61 -9.64 2.45
N ILE A 42 0.92 -9.15 1.25
CA ILE A 42 2.12 -9.54 0.52
C ILE A 42 3.39 -9.13 1.28
N MET A 43 3.46 -7.90 1.82
CA MET A 43 4.58 -7.44 2.66
C MET A 43 4.83 -8.38 3.85
N THR A 44 3.75 -8.84 4.50
CA THR A 44 3.83 -9.78 5.63
C THR A 44 4.32 -11.16 5.19
N LEU A 45 3.73 -11.73 4.13
CA LEU A 45 4.11 -13.04 3.60
C LEU A 45 5.55 -13.06 3.05
N SER A 46 5.99 -11.95 2.46
CA SER A 46 7.37 -11.77 1.96
C SER A 46 8.38 -11.41 3.06
N LYS A 47 7.96 -11.34 4.34
CA LYS A 47 8.81 -10.96 5.48
C LYS A 47 9.51 -9.61 5.29
N MET A 48 8.85 -8.68 4.60
CA MET A 48 9.34 -7.32 4.34
C MET A 48 8.88 -6.31 5.39
N LYS A 49 7.89 -6.68 6.21
CA LYS A 49 7.44 -5.87 7.35
C LYS A 49 8.61 -5.55 8.28
N GLY A 50 8.74 -4.30 8.69
CA GLY A 50 9.82 -3.77 9.53
C GLY A 50 11.10 -3.42 8.76
N ARG A 51 11.32 -3.99 7.56
CA ARG A 51 12.48 -3.66 6.72
C ARG A 51 12.39 -2.27 6.12
N TYR A 52 11.18 -1.81 5.83
CA TYR A 52 10.89 -0.48 5.29
C TYR A 52 9.88 0.25 6.16
N PRO A 53 10.27 0.79 7.33
CA PRO A 53 9.35 1.38 8.30
C PRO A 53 8.46 2.48 7.70
N ASN A 54 9.01 3.30 6.80
CA ASN A 54 8.26 4.36 6.13
C ASN A 54 7.19 3.83 5.16
N VAL A 55 7.43 2.66 4.55
CA VAL A 55 6.45 1.98 3.68
C VAL A 55 5.34 1.38 4.55
N ASP A 56 5.71 0.74 5.67
CA ASP A 56 4.74 0.18 6.62
C ASP A 56 3.84 1.27 7.20
N ALA A 57 4.42 2.41 7.61
CA ALA A 57 3.68 3.58 8.09
C ALA A 57 2.71 4.10 7.02
N ALA A 58 3.19 4.29 5.79
CA ALA A 58 2.34 4.77 4.69
C ALA A 58 1.15 3.83 4.41
N ILE A 59 1.33 2.51 4.52
CA ILE A 59 0.24 1.53 4.36
C ILE A 59 -0.78 1.70 5.49
N SER A 60 -0.33 1.82 6.74
CA SER A 60 -1.21 2.00 7.90
C SER A 60 -2.03 3.28 7.79
N ASP A 61 -1.35 4.40 7.55
CA ASP A 61 -1.99 5.73 7.45
C ASP A 61 -3.07 5.74 6.36
N ASN A 62 -2.78 5.15 5.20
CA ASN A 62 -3.73 5.15 4.08
C ASN A 62 -4.86 4.14 4.26
N LEU A 63 -4.66 3.05 5.01
CA LEU A 63 -5.76 2.17 5.42
C LEU A 63 -6.75 2.92 6.30
N ASP A 64 -6.25 3.71 7.26
CA ASP A 64 -7.10 4.49 8.17
C ASP A 64 -7.83 5.61 7.42
N LEU A 65 -7.12 6.35 6.55
CA LEU A 65 -7.72 7.38 5.70
C LEU A 65 -8.81 6.82 4.77
N LEU A 66 -8.56 5.66 4.15
CA LEU A 66 -9.53 5.02 3.26
C LEU A 66 -10.65 4.28 4.00
N ALA A 67 -10.51 4.03 5.30
CA ALA A 67 -11.56 3.46 6.14
C ALA A 67 -12.47 4.53 6.77
N ALA A 68 -11.96 5.74 7.01
CA ALA A 68 -12.71 6.84 7.62
C ALA A 68 -13.96 7.22 6.80
N PRO A 69 -15.13 7.50 7.40
CA PRO A 69 -16.31 7.98 6.68
C PRO A 69 -15.96 9.17 5.77
N ARG A 70 -16.48 9.20 4.54
CA ARG A 70 -16.16 10.24 3.53
C ARG A 70 -16.38 11.67 4.04
N LEU A 71 -17.25 11.86 5.04
CA LEU A 71 -17.46 13.13 5.73
C LEU A 71 -16.19 13.71 6.38
N HIS A 72 -15.21 12.87 6.76
CA HIS A 72 -13.92 13.31 7.30
C HIS A 72 -12.84 13.52 6.24
N ARG A 73 -13.13 13.19 4.98
CA ARG A 73 -12.22 13.37 3.84
C ARG A 73 -12.66 14.62 3.07
N SER A 74 -12.60 15.78 3.72
CA SER A 74 -12.86 17.06 3.04
C SER A 74 -11.82 17.28 1.93
N PRO A 75 -12.21 17.80 0.75
CA PRO A 75 -11.30 18.02 -0.38
C PRO A 75 -10.18 19.01 -0.09
#